data_AF-A0A7L5DWL5-F1
#
_entry.id   AF-A0A7L5DWL5-F1
#
_cell.length_a   1.000
_cell.length_b   1.000
_cell.length_c   1.000
_cell.angle_alpha   90.00
_cell.angle_beta   90.00
_cell.angle_gamma   90.00
#
_symmetry.space_group_name_H-M   'P 1'
#
loop_
_entity.id
_entity.type
_entity.pdbx_description
1 polymer ?
#
loop_
_entity_poly.entity_id
_entity_poly.type
_entity_poly.pdbx_seq_one_letter_code
_entity_poly.pdbx_strand_id
1 'polypeptide(L)'
;MKWKLEFLRLLLSRDTGQAFELKAVNLPSMLYRYRSFSEHNLDNLASGHEWMSLPLDFNDVFDGCVTNVKRDIDKALRESAGDGEWGDPDDVITMLKEAFQIDDIAEIMIHGVNRNLRGKDVHICCFSERIDSSVMWAHYGVNHTRYCAAYDFSEAANAKHIFPVFYEPVISSTINPKLGDEPASDHYPLLFKDKDWSYEREWRLIYYDLLQKNANSQLLKMPPVAVLYAGGIMHRRTT
;
A
#
# COMPACT_ATOMS: atom_id res chain seq x y z
N MET A 1 -11.22 -11.84 -3.16
CA MET A 1 -10.63 -11.31 -4.41
C MET A 1 -11.61 -10.46 -5.21
N LYS A 2 -12.82 -10.94 -5.53
CA LYS A 2 -13.79 -10.20 -6.36
C LYS A 2 -14.13 -8.78 -5.86
N TRP A 3 -14.36 -8.60 -4.56
CA TRP A 3 -14.70 -7.27 -4.01
C TRP A 3 -13.52 -6.28 -4.07
N LYS A 4 -12.27 -6.75 -3.98
CA LYS A 4 -11.07 -5.89 -4.04
C LYS A 4 -10.96 -5.26 -5.44
N LEU A 5 -11.16 -6.06 -6.48
CA LEU A 5 -11.19 -5.56 -7.86
C LEU A 5 -12.34 -4.56 -8.08
N GLU A 6 -13.51 -4.84 -7.52
CA GLU A 6 -14.66 -3.92 -7.61
C GLU A 6 -14.41 -2.62 -6.84
N PHE A 7 -13.84 -2.70 -5.64
CA PHE A 7 -13.39 -1.53 -4.88
C PHE A 7 -12.44 -0.67 -5.70
N LEU A 8 -11.46 -1.30 -6.35
CA LEU A 8 -10.48 -0.60 -7.17
C LEU A 8 -11.14 0.04 -8.41
N ARG A 9 -12.06 -0.66 -9.06
CA ARG A 9 -12.87 -0.14 -10.16
C ARG A 9 -13.66 1.09 -9.73
N LEU A 10 -14.34 1.02 -8.59
CA LEU A 10 -15.12 2.13 -8.01
C LEU A 10 -14.21 3.32 -7.71
N LEU A 11 -13.08 3.09 -7.02
CA LEU A 11 -12.09 4.13 -6.69
C LEU A 11 -11.57 4.85 -7.94
N LEU A 12 -11.22 4.10 -8.98
CA LEU A 12 -10.69 4.65 -10.24
C LEU A 12 -11.75 5.32 -11.12
N SER A 13 -13.01 4.88 -10.98
CA SER A 13 -14.17 5.53 -11.61
C SER A 13 -14.67 6.77 -10.85
N ARG A 14 -14.04 7.11 -9.72
CA ARG A 14 -14.39 8.19 -8.78
C ARG A 14 -15.69 8.02 -8.02
N ASP A 15 -16.22 6.79 -7.97
CA ASP A 15 -17.33 6.45 -7.07
C ASP A 15 -16.79 6.12 -5.67
N THR A 16 -16.19 7.12 -5.02
CA THR A 16 -15.50 6.97 -3.73
C THR A 16 -16.44 6.60 -2.60
N GLY A 17 -17.71 7.04 -2.68
CA GLY A 17 -18.77 6.68 -1.73
C GLY A 17 -19.01 5.17 -1.73
N GLN A 18 -19.35 4.60 -2.89
CA GLN A 18 -19.56 3.15 -3.00
C GLN A 18 -18.28 2.36 -2.73
N ALA A 19 -17.11 2.87 -3.15
CA ALA A 19 -15.85 2.24 -2.84
C ALA A 19 -15.63 2.13 -1.32
N PHE A 20 -15.87 3.21 -0.57
CA PHE A 20 -15.64 3.21 0.88
C PHE A 20 -16.67 2.39 1.63
N GLU A 21 -17.93 2.37 1.19
CA GLU A 21 -18.94 1.45 1.71
C GLU A 21 -18.56 -0.01 1.49
N LEU A 22 -18.18 -0.37 0.26
CA LEU A 22 -17.74 -1.72 -0.08
C LEU A 22 -16.50 -2.13 0.72
N LYS A 23 -15.55 -1.22 0.91
CA LYS A 23 -14.37 -1.44 1.74
C LYS A 23 -14.73 -1.65 3.20
N ALA A 24 -15.62 -0.81 3.75
CA ALA A 24 -16.00 -0.86 5.16
C ALA A 24 -16.64 -2.20 5.53
N VAL A 25 -17.51 -2.76 4.67
CA VAL A 25 -18.13 -4.08 4.92
C VAL A 25 -17.16 -5.26 4.74
N ASN A 26 -16.00 -5.03 4.12
CA ASN A 26 -14.97 -6.06 3.90
C ASN A 26 -13.70 -5.86 4.74
N LEU A 27 -13.64 -4.82 5.59
CA LEU A 27 -12.53 -4.58 6.51
C LEU A 27 -12.54 -5.67 7.59
N PRO A 28 -11.44 -6.43 7.78
CA PRO A 28 -11.33 -7.36 8.89
C PRO A 28 -11.46 -6.64 10.23
N SER A 29 -12.23 -7.22 11.15
CA SER A 29 -12.35 -6.69 12.51
C SER A 29 -11.03 -6.74 13.29
N MET A 30 -10.12 -7.64 12.90
CA MET A 30 -8.80 -7.76 13.50
C MET A 30 -7.73 -7.68 12.42
N LEU A 31 -6.73 -6.85 12.65
CA LEU A 31 -5.53 -6.74 11.81
C LEU A 31 -4.27 -6.80 12.67
N TYR A 32 -3.23 -7.41 12.13
CA TYR A 32 -2.03 -7.80 12.86
C TYR A 32 -0.83 -6.97 12.44
N ARG A 33 -0.05 -6.50 13.40
CA ARG A 33 1.20 -5.78 13.13
C ARG A 33 2.39 -6.40 13.84
N TYR A 34 3.36 -6.82 13.06
CA TYR A 34 4.62 -7.39 13.53
C TYR A 34 5.59 -6.28 13.93
N ARG A 35 6.23 -6.44 15.10
CA ARG A 35 7.02 -5.40 15.76
C ARG A 35 8.23 -5.95 16.47
N SER A 36 9.28 -5.15 16.57
CA SER A 36 10.46 -5.45 17.40
C SER A 36 10.30 -5.06 18.85
N PHE A 37 10.97 -5.78 19.73
CA PHE A 37 11.24 -5.33 21.10
C PHE A 37 12.30 -4.22 21.07
N SER A 38 11.87 -3.00 20.80
CA SER A 38 12.66 -1.78 21.04
C SER A 38 11.92 -0.90 22.05
N GLU A 39 12.64 -0.08 22.80
CA GLU A 39 12.05 0.86 23.76
C GLU A 39 10.97 1.71 23.09
N HIS A 40 11.28 2.31 21.93
CA HIS A 40 10.32 3.08 21.15
C HIS A 40 9.03 2.33 20.80
N ASN A 41 9.11 1.07 20.38
CA ASN A 41 7.90 0.31 20.03
C ASN A 41 7.08 -0.04 21.27
N LEU A 42 7.74 -0.30 22.41
CA LEU A 42 7.07 -0.60 23.67
C LEU A 42 6.40 0.66 24.25
N ASP A 43 7.06 1.81 24.17
CA ASP A 43 6.50 3.09 24.60
C ASP A 43 5.31 3.51 23.73
N ASN A 44 5.43 3.36 22.41
CA ASN A 44 4.33 3.60 21.48
C ASN A 44 3.15 2.66 21.79
N LEU A 45 3.40 1.37 21.95
CA LEU A 45 2.38 0.39 22.31
C LEU A 45 1.69 0.74 23.64
N ALA A 46 2.47 1.07 24.68
CA ALA A 46 1.96 1.42 26.01
C ALA A 46 1.14 2.72 26.00
N SER A 47 1.51 3.68 25.14
CA SER A 47 0.78 4.93 24.95
C SER A 47 -0.40 4.82 23.98
N GLY A 48 -0.64 3.65 23.37
CA GLY A 48 -1.71 3.46 22.38
C GLY A 48 -1.45 4.16 21.04
N HIS A 49 -0.18 4.41 20.73
CA HIS A 49 0.26 5.03 19.49
C HIS A 49 1.13 4.09 18.68
N GLU A 50 1.42 4.48 17.45
CA GLU A 50 2.35 3.77 16.60
C GLU A 50 3.07 4.71 15.65
N TRP A 51 4.31 4.36 15.34
CA TRP A 51 5.12 5.10 14.39
C TRP A 51 4.73 4.72 12.96
N MET A 52 4.43 5.73 12.16
CA MET A 52 4.14 5.62 10.75
C MET A 52 5.41 5.77 9.93
N SER A 53 5.64 4.83 9.01
CA SER A 53 6.78 4.84 8.11
C SER A 53 6.52 5.75 6.91
N LEU A 54 7.57 6.38 6.37
CA LEU A 54 7.51 6.98 5.05
C LEU A 54 7.63 5.87 3.99
N PRO A 55 7.06 6.01 2.78
CA PRO A 55 7.32 5.05 1.71
C PRO A 55 8.81 4.92 1.32
N LEU A 56 9.64 5.92 1.62
CA LEU A 56 11.11 5.79 1.50
C LEU A 56 11.73 4.80 2.49
N ASP A 57 11.07 4.51 3.61
CA ASP A 57 11.58 3.61 4.66
C ASP A 57 11.21 2.14 4.40
N PHE A 58 10.47 1.85 3.32
CA PHE A 58 10.05 0.50 3.00
C PHE A 58 11.24 -0.37 2.56
N ASN A 59 11.16 -1.65 2.90
CA ASN A 59 12.21 -2.62 2.57
C ASN A 59 12.20 -3.02 1.09
N ASP A 60 11.09 -2.83 0.39
CA ASP A 60 10.99 -2.99 -1.06
C ASP A 60 11.14 -1.62 -1.73
N VAL A 61 12.17 -1.48 -2.55
CA VAL A 61 12.50 -0.22 -3.25
C VAL A 61 11.47 0.19 -4.30
N PHE A 62 10.64 -0.76 -4.75
CA PHE A 62 9.56 -0.51 -5.71
C PHE A 62 8.21 -0.23 -5.02
N ASP A 63 8.10 -0.46 -3.71
CA ASP A 63 6.88 -0.28 -2.95
C ASP A 63 6.58 1.21 -2.69
N GLY A 64 5.34 1.62 -2.94
CA GLY A 64 4.92 3.02 -2.85
C GLY A 64 5.48 3.93 -3.94
N CYS A 65 5.96 3.38 -5.06
CA CYS A 65 6.53 4.14 -6.17
C CYS A 65 5.54 4.33 -7.34
N VAL A 66 5.34 5.58 -7.77
CA VAL A 66 4.51 5.92 -8.95
C VAL A 66 5.13 5.38 -10.26
N THR A 67 6.41 5.02 -10.29
CA THR A 67 7.02 4.40 -11.48
C THR A 67 6.40 3.06 -11.85
N ASN A 68 5.76 2.35 -10.91
CA ASN A 68 4.99 1.14 -11.24
C ASN A 68 3.78 1.46 -12.11
N VAL A 69 3.17 2.64 -11.95
CA VAL A 69 2.12 3.12 -12.85
C VAL A 69 2.67 3.29 -14.27
N LYS A 70 3.88 3.87 -14.43
CA LYS A 70 4.55 3.96 -15.73
C LYS A 70 4.90 2.58 -16.29
N ARG A 71 5.47 1.67 -15.50
CA ARG A 71 5.80 0.30 -15.94
C ARG A 71 4.55 -0.47 -16.35
N ASP A 72 3.47 -0.35 -15.60
CA ASP A 72 2.21 -1.05 -15.85
C ASP A 72 1.44 -0.41 -17.02
N ILE A 73 1.55 0.91 -17.22
CA ILE A 73 1.09 1.60 -18.44
C ILE A 73 1.94 1.17 -19.64
N ASP A 74 3.27 1.25 -19.57
CA ASP A 74 4.17 0.82 -20.65
C ASP A 74 3.98 -0.65 -20.99
N LYS A 75 3.77 -1.50 -19.98
CA LYS A 75 3.46 -2.92 -20.16
C LYS A 75 2.06 -3.11 -20.77
N ALA A 76 1.05 -2.40 -20.30
CA ALA A 76 -0.30 -2.47 -20.88
C ALA A 76 -0.34 -1.92 -22.32
N LEU A 77 0.47 -0.90 -22.63
CA LEU A 77 0.65 -0.36 -23.98
C LEU A 77 1.36 -1.38 -24.87
N ARG A 78 2.41 -2.07 -24.35
CA ARG A 78 3.11 -3.17 -25.06
C ARG A 78 2.21 -4.38 -25.30
N GLU A 79 1.41 -4.76 -24.31
CA GLU A 79 0.42 -5.83 -24.42
C GLU A 79 -0.71 -5.46 -25.40
N SER A 80 -1.11 -4.18 -25.45
CA SER A 80 -2.14 -3.68 -26.37
C SER A 80 -1.63 -3.43 -27.79
N ALA A 81 -0.33 -3.14 -27.95
CA ALA A 81 0.34 -3.02 -29.25
C ALA A 81 0.46 -4.37 -29.97
N GLY A 82 0.26 -5.48 -29.24
CA GLY A 82 0.38 -6.84 -29.75
C GLY A 82 1.82 -7.24 -30.07
N ASP A 83 2.01 -8.49 -30.47
CA ASP A 83 3.27 -9.14 -30.84
C ASP A 83 3.78 -8.73 -32.24
N GLY A 84 3.54 -7.47 -32.63
CA GLY A 84 3.97 -6.87 -33.90
C GLY A 84 2.87 -6.74 -34.95
N GLU A 85 1.59 -6.92 -34.58
CA GLU A 85 0.45 -6.83 -35.50
C GLU A 85 0.23 -5.39 -36.05
N TRP A 86 0.69 -4.37 -35.32
CA TRP A 86 0.47 -2.95 -35.63
C TRP A 86 1.74 -2.13 -35.92
N GLY A 87 2.91 -2.78 -36.00
CA GLY A 87 4.22 -2.13 -36.19
C GLY A 87 5.20 -2.40 -35.04
N ASP A 88 6.35 -1.73 -35.05
CA ASP A 88 7.34 -1.82 -33.96
C ASP A 88 6.70 -1.35 -32.63
N PRO A 89 6.72 -2.16 -31.56
CA PRO A 89 6.16 -1.80 -30.27
C PRO A 89 6.67 -0.45 -29.73
N ASP A 90 7.92 -0.08 -29.98
CA ASP A 90 8.46 1.19 -29.49
C ASP A 90 7.92 2.39 -30.30
N ASP A 91 7.61 2.21 -31.59
CA ASP A 91 6.94 3.22 -32.41
C ASP A 91 5.47 3.41 -31.98
N VAL A 92 4.76 2.32 -31.68
CA VAL A 92 3.37 2.36 -31.19
C VAL A 92 3.28 3.05 -29.83
N ILE A 93 4.23 2.78 -28.92
CA ILE A 93 4.30 3.46 -27.62
C ILE A 93 4.57 4.96 -27.80
N THR A 94 5.47 5.33 -28.71
CA THR A 94 5.77 6.73 -29.01
C THR A 94 4.52 7.44 -29.55
N MET A 95 3.82 6.81 -30.50
CA MET A 95 2.59 7.34 -31.07
C MET A 95 1.46 7.48 -30.04
N LEU A 96 1.36 6.56 -29.07
CA LEU A 96 0.37 6.62 -27.99
C LEU A 96 0.74 7.71 -26.97
N LYS A 97 2.02 7.88 -26.61
CA LYS A 97 2.47 9.00 -25.75
C LYS A 97 2.13 10.36 -26.38
N GLU A 98 2.32 10.49 -27.68
CA GLU A 98 1.92 11.69 -28.43
C GLU A 98 0.41 11.88 -28.49
N ALA A 99 -0.36 10.82 -28.80
CA ALA A 99 -1.82 10.86 -28.90
C ALA A 99 -2.52 11.17 -27.56
N PHE A 100 -1.94 10.70 -26.45
CA PHE A 100 -2.42 10.96 -25.09
C PHE A 100 -1.75 12.18 -24.42
N GLN A 101 -0.89 12.93 -25.14
CA GLN A 101 -0.20 14.12 -24.64
C GLN A 101 0.59 13.88 -23.34
N ILE A 102 1.25 12.72 -23.24
CA ILE A 102 2.12 12.40 -22.10
C ILE A 102 3.48 13.05 -22.36
N ASP A 103 3.73 14.23 -21.78
CA ASP A 103 4.94 15.03 -22.01
C ASP A 103 6.00 14.89 -20.90
N ASP A 104 7.22 15.42 -21.14
CA ASP A 104 8.31 15.46 -20.16
C ASP A 104 7.93 16.22 -18.86
N ILE A 105 6.92 17.11 -18.94
CA ILE A 105 6.35 17.80 -17.79
C ILE A 105 5.61 16.80 -16.90
N ALA A 106 4.88 15.83 -17.46
CA ALA A 106 4.32 14.71 -16.72
C ALA A 106 5.42 13.88 -16.03
N GLU A 107 6.58 13.63 -16.64
CA GLU A 107 7.69 12.94 -15.98
C GLU A 107 8.28 13.74 -14.81
N ILE A 108 8.50 15.05 -14.98
CA ILE A 108 8.96 15.94 -13.91
C ILE A 108 7.93 16.01 -12.78
N MET A 109 6.63 16.07 -13.11
CA MET A 109 5.54 16.02 -12.14
C MET A 109 5.50 14.67 -11.42
N ILE A 110 5.67 13.54 -12.11
CA ILE A 110 5.78 12.21 -11.51
C ILE A 110 6.98 12.12 -10.56
N HIS A 111 8.12 12.70 -10.94
CA HIS A 111 9.30 12.75 -10.07
C HIS A 111 9.09 13.66 -8.84
N GLY A 112 8.41 14.79 -9.01
CA GLY A 112 8.04 15.69 -7.91
C GLY A 112 7.03 15.06 -6.95
N VAL A 113 5.98 14.45 -7.49
CA VAL A 113 4.95 13.70 -6.74
C VAL A 113 5.58 12.52 -6.02
N ASN A 114 6.43 11.72 -6.67
CA ASN A 114 7.18 10.64 -6.01
C ASN A 114 8.04 11.15 -4.86
N ARG A 115 8.76 12.26 -5.06
CA ARG A 115 9.63 12.83 -4.02
C ARG A 115 8.82 13.26 -2.80
N ASN A 116 7.68 13.89 -3.02
CA ASN A 116 6.83 14.43 -1.95
C ASN A 116 6.02 13.34 -1.25
N LEU A 117 5.34 12.47 -2.02
CA LEU A 117 4.59 11.33 -1.49
C LEU A 117 5.50 10.36 -0.73
N ARG A 118 6.69 10.04 -1.24
CA ARG A 118 7.56 9.06 -0.58
C ARG A 118 8.33 9.63 0.59
N GLY A 119 8.61 10.93 0.61
CA GLY A 119 9.61 11.50 1.49
C GLY A 119 9.13 12.41 2.61
N LYS A 120 7.92 12.98 2.55
CA LYS A 120 7.50 13.97 3.55
C LYS A 120 6.02 13.97 3.89
N ASP A 121 5.17 13.73 2.90
CA ASP A 121 3.75 14.08 3.07
C ASP A 121 2.86 12.87 3.38
N VAL A 122 3.37 11.65 3.20
CA VAL A 122 2.60 10.42 3.40
C VAL A 122 3.25 9.54 4.46
N HIS A 123 2.43 9.14 5.41
CA HIS A 123 2.77 8.28 6.51
C HIS A 123 1.93 7.01 6.44
N ILE A 124 2.57 5.84 6.56
CA ILE A 124 1.94 4.54 6.38
C ILE A 124 2.19 3.61 7.56
N CYS A 125 1.11 2.96 8.00
CA CYS A 125 1.13 1.86 8.93
C CYS A 125 0.63 0.59 8.24
N CYS A 126 1.50 -0.41 8.12
CA CYS A 126 1.20 -1.68 7.46
C CYS A 126 0.72 -2.72 8.48
N PHE A 127 -0.36 -3.43 8.14
CA PHE A 127 -0.95 -4.53 8.89
C PHE A 127 -1.14 -5.74 7.98
N SER A 128 -1.31 -6.91 8.57
CA SER A 128 -1.62 -8.16 7.89
C SER A 128 -2.97 -8.69 8.34
N GLU A 129 -3.69 -9.37 7.46
CA GLU A 129 -4.81 -10.24 7.82
C GLU A 129 -4.35 -11.51 8.57
N ARG A 130 -3.04 -11.80 8.59
CA ARG A 130 -2.48 -13.07 9.05
C ARG A 130 -1.58 -12.87 10.27
N ILE A 131 -1.83 -13.69 11.27
CA ILE A 131 -0.91 -13.94 12.38
C ILE A 131 -0.06 -15.19 12.16
N ASP A 132 -0.51 -16.09 11.29
CA ASP A 132 -0.02 -17.46 11.11
C ASP A 132 1.03 -17.62 9.99
N SER A 133 1.57 -16.53 9.47
CA SER A 133 2.57 -16.57 8.39
C SER A 133 3.99 -16.70 8.94
N SER A 134 4.59 -17.90 8.82
CA SER A 134 5.98 -18.14 9.22
C SER A 134 6.97 -17.21 8.49
N VAL A 135 6.70 -16.86 7.23
CA VAL A 135 7.53 -15.93 6.45
C VAL A 135 7.48 -14.52 7.06
N MET A 136 6.29 -14.06 7.49
CA MET A 136 6.14 -12.77 8.20
C MET A 136 6.88 -12.77 9.53
N TRP A 137 6.79 -13.87 10.30
CA TRP A 137 7.53 -14.01 11.55
C TRP A 137 9.05 -14.07 11.34
N ALA A 138 9.52 -14.62 10.22
CA ALA A 138 10.93 -14.60 9.85
C ALA A 138 11.41 -13.18 9.51
N HIS A 139 10.73 -12.49 8.58
CA HIS A 139 11.15 -11.16 8.09
C HIS A 139 10.90 -10.05 9.11
N TYR A 140 9.69 -9.95 9.64
CA TYR A 140 9.27 -8.82 10.49
C TYR A 140 9.34 -9.16 11.98
N GLY A 141 9.14 -10.44 12.33
CA GLY A 141 9.33 -10.97 13.67
C GLY A 141 10.79 -11.30 14.04
N VAL A 142 11.76 -10.93 13.19
CA VAL A 142 13.21 -11.23 13.32
C VAL A 142 13.43 -12.65 13.78
N ASN A 143 13.15 -13.58 12.86
CA ASN A 143 13.29 -15.02 13.11
C ASN A 143 12.49 -15.50 14.32
N HIS A 144 11.22 -15.09 14.43
CA HIS A 144 10.30 -15.52 15.49
C HIS A 144 10.68 -15.09 16.92
N THR A 145 11.46 -14.01 17.08
CA THR A 145 11.93 -13.54 18.39
C THR A 145 11.20 -12.32 18.92
N ARG A 146 10.33 -11.71 18.11
CA ARG A 146 9.64 -10.46 18.44
C ARG A 146 8.15 -10.68 18.75
N TYR A 147 7.32 -9.63 18.69
CA TYR A 147 5.89 -9.72 18.97
C TYR A 147 5.03 -9.28 17.79
N CYS A 148 3.74 -9.62 17.86
CA CYS A 148 2.71 -9.17 16.94
C CYS A 148 1.52 -8.65 17.73
N ALA A 149 1.11 -7.41 17.46
CA ALA A 149 -0.05 -6.79 18.08
C ALA A 149 -1.27 -6.94 17.18
N ALA A 150 -2.39 -7.39 17.75
CA ALA A 150 -3.67 -7.49 17.08
C ALA A 150 -4.55 -6.29 17.47
N TYR A 151 -4.87 -5.48 16.48
CA TYR A 151 -5.65 -4.25 16.63
C TYR A 151 -7.10 -4.51 16.24
N ASP A 152 -8.02 -3.95 17.01
CA ASP A 152 -9.46 -4.02 16.77
C ASP A 152 -9.90 -2.90 15.82
N PHE A 153 -10.29 -3.27 14.60
CA PHE A 153 -10.79 -2.40 13.54
C PHE A 153 -12.32 -2.48 13.38
N SER A 154 -13.05 -3.00 14.37
CA SER A 154 -14.52 -3.13 14.32
C SER A 154 -15.25 -1.78 14.29
N GLU A 155 -14.65 -0.70 14.78
CA GLU A 155 -15.25 0.64 14.72
C GLU A 155 -15.17 1.24 13.30
N ALA A 156 -16.31 1.71 12.79
CA ALA A 156 -16.41 2.29 11.45
C ALA A 156 -15.48 3.49 11.21
N ALA A 157 -15.14 4.26 12.25
CA ALA A 157 -14.21 5.39 12.17
C ALA A 157 -12.81 4.95 11.69
N ASN A 158 -12.40 3.72 12.01
CA ASN A 158 -11.10 3.17 11.62
C ASN A 158 -11.05 2.81 10.13
N ALA A 159 -12.21 2.61 9.49
CA ALA A 159 -12.30 2.22 8.08
C ALA A 159 -11.91 3.35 7.12
N LYS A 160 -11.96 4.62 7.55
CA LYS A 160 -11.77 5.77 6.65
C LYS A 160 -10.38 5.76 5.99
N HIS A 161 -9.33 5.53 6.78
CA HIS A 161 -7.95 5.72 6.35
C HIS A 161 -7.19 4.41 6.09
N ILE A 162 -7.85 3.26 6.27
CA ILE A 162 -7.23 1.95 6.03
C ILE A 162 -7.65 1.38 4.69
N PHE A 163 -6.72 0.79 3.95
CA PHE A 163 -6.92 0.33 2.58
C PHE A 163 -6.26 -1.03 2.34
N PRO A 164 -6.87 -1.92 1.55
CA PRO A 164 -6.22 -3.17 1.18
C PRO A 164 -5.09 -2.92 0.18
N VAL A 165 -4.06 -3.76 0.24
CA VAL A 165 -3.00 -3.81 -0.79
C VAL A 165 -3.38 -4.79 -1.90
N PHE A 166 -3.02 -4.42 -3.12
CA PHE A 166 -3.22 -5.15 -4.36
C PHE A 166 -1.89 -5.69 -4.86
N TYR A 167 -1.92 -6.96 -5.26
CA TYR A 167 -0.73 -7.70 -5.71
C TYR A 167 -0.83 -8.14 -7.18
N GLU A 168 -1.98 -7.89 -7.80
CA GLU A 168 -2.24 -8.23 -9.19
C GLU A 168 -2.06 -6.99 -10.07
N PRO A 169 -1.43 -7.12 -11.25
CA PRO A 169 -1.37 -6.04 -12.21
C PRO A 169 -2.78 -5.67 -12.65
N VAL A 170 -3.08 -4.37 -12.61
CA VAL A 170 -4.35 -3.83 -13.12
C VAL A 170 -4.23 -3.78 -14.63
N ILE A 171 -4.94 -4.65 -15.33
CA ILE A 171 -4.97 -4.61 -16.78
C ILE A 171 -5.77 -3.37 -17.20
N SER A 172 -5.06 -2.36 -17.72
CA SER A 172 -5.57 -1.05 -18.15
C SER A 172 -6.87 -1.13 -18.96
N SER A 173 -7.05 -2.18 -19.77
CA SER A 173 -8.22 -2.35 -20.64
C SER A 173 -9.57 -2.45 -19.92
N THR A 174 -9.60 -2.72 -18.62
CA THR A 174 -10.86 -2.86 -17.85
C THR A 174 -11.22 -1.60 -17.05
N ILE A 175 -10.32 -0.62 -17.00
CA ILE A 175 -10.47 0.56 -16.15
C ILE A 175 -10.16 1.79 -17.00
N ASN A 176 -11.15 2.66 -17.17
CA ASN A 176 -10.94 3.96 -17.78
C ASN A 176 -10.73 4.97 -16.64
N PRO A 177 -9.49 5.18 -16.14
CA PRO A 177 -9.24 6.17 -15.12
C PRO A 177 -9.60 7.53 -15.71
N LYS A 178 -10.65 8.17 -15.19
CA LYS A 178 -10.85 9.59 -15.46
C LYS A 178 -9.67 10.29 -14.78
N LEU A 179 -8.64 10.67 -15.52
CA LEU A 179 -7.61 11.60 -15.05
C LEU A 179 -8.19 13.03 -15.11
N GLY A 180 -8.04 13.81 -14.03
CA GLY A 180 -8.52 15.20 -13.93
C GLY A 180 -8.62 15.72 -12.50
N ASP A 181 -7.94 16.82 -12.21
CA ASP A 181 -8.06 17.82 -11.12
C ASP A 181 -8.36 17.44 -9.64
N GLU A 182 -8.64 16.19 -9.24
CA GLU A 182 -8.90 15.82 -7.82
C GLU A 182 -8.13 14.56 -7.32
N PRO A 183 -7.77 14.53 -6.01
CA PRO A 183 -6.63 13.77 -5.45
C PRO A 183 -6.86 12.27 -5.18
N ALA A 184 -7.92 11.67 -5.72
CA ALA A 184 -8.15 10.21 -5.58
C ALA A 184 -7.03 9.38 -6.24
N SER A 185 -6.26 9.98 -7.16
CA SER A 185 -5.03 9.43 -7.76
C SER A 185 -3.90 9.18 -6.76
N ASP A 186 -3.89 9.87 -5.62
CA ASP A 186 -2.70 9.96 -4.75
C ASP A 186 -2.53 8.71 -3.87
N HIS A 187 -3.60 7.96 -3.65
CA HIS A 187 -3.54 6.67 -2.96
C HIS A 187 -3.01 5.57 -3.86
N TYR A 188 -3.33 5.61 -5.17
CA TYR A 188 -3.08 4.52 -6.11
C TYR A 188 -1.67 3.92 -6.00
N PRO A 189 -0.56 4.68 -6.11
CA PRO A 189 0.79 4.11 -6.05
C PRO A 189 1.13 3.44 -4.71
N LEU A 190 0.41 3.78 -3.65
CA LEU A 190 0.62 3.27 -2.29
C LEU A 190 -0.21 2.02 -2.00
N LEU A 191 -1.10 1.61 -2.91
CA LEU A 191 -1.95 0.44 -2.73
C LEU A 191 -1.44 -0.79 -3.48
N PHE A 192 -0.39 -0.69 -4.30
CA PHE A 192 0.15 -1.82 -5.05
C PHE A 192 1.49 -2.28 -4.51
N LYS A 193 1.70 -3.59 -4.54
CA LYS A 193 2.95 -4.25 -4.19
C LYS A 193 3.19 -5.46 -5.09
N ASP A 194 4.43 -5.90 -5.23
CA ASP A 194 4.74 -7.05 -6.07
C ASP A 194 4.07 -8.33 -5.55
N LYS A 195 3.63 -9.20 -6.46
CA LYS A 195 2.96 -10.47 -6.17
C LYS A 195 3.76 -11.38 -5.24
N ASP A 196 5.09 -11.27 -5.25
CA ASP A 196 5.96 -12.08 -4.41
C ASP A 196 5.73 -11.77 -2.91
N TRP A 197 5.20 -10.59 -2.59
CA TRP A 197 4.78 -10.18 -1.24
C TRP A 197 3.30 -10.48 -0.92
N SER A 198 2.56 -11.15 -1.81
CA SER A 198 1.12 -11.42 -1.61
C SER A 198 0.80 -12.26 -0.36
N TYR A 199 1.80 -12.97 0.19
CA TYR A 199 1.66 -13.70 1.45
C TYR A 199 1.40 -12.80 2.66
N GLU A 200 1.72 -11.50 2.58
CA GLU A 200 1.51 -10.53 3.66
C GLU A 200 0.03 -10.22 3.88
N ARG A 201 -0.82 -10.34 2.84
CA ARG A 201 -2.24 -9.93 2.88
C ARG A 201 -2.42 -8.57 3.53
N GLU A 202 -1.70 -7.60 2.99
CA GLU A 202 -1.45 -6.33 3.67
C GLU A 202 -2.67 -5.38 3.61
N TRP A 203 -2.85 -4.64 4.69
CA TRP A 203 -3.70 -3.45 4.78
C TRP A 203 -2.85 -2.27 5.24
N ARG A 204 -3.04 -1.10 4.63
CA ARG A 204 -2.30 0.12 4.91
C ARG A 204 -3.21 1.18 5.49
N LEU A 205 -2.90 1.63 6.70
CA LEU A 205 -3.44 2.88 7.24
C LEU A 205 -2.58 4.02 6.70
N ILE A 206 -3.18 4.89 5.90
CA ILE A 206 -2.48 5.95 5.15
C ILE A 206 -2.94 7.30 5.67
N TYR A 207 -1.97 8.12 6.10
CA TYR A 207 -2.20 9.48 6.59
C TYR A 207 -1.40 10.48 5.75
N TYR A 208 -2.03 11.60 5.41
CA TYR A 208 -1.42 12.67 4.62
C TYR A 208 -1.19 13.89 5.51
N ASP A 209 0.06 14.22 5.79
CA ASP A 209 0.44 15.44 6.53
C ASP A 209 0.72 16.60 5.56
N LEU A 210 -0.31 17.02 4.83
CA LEU A 210 -0.21 18.05 3.79
C LEU A 210 0.23 19.44 4.30
N LEU A 211 0.20 19.66 5.62
CA LEU A 211 0.54 20.94 6.21
C LEU A 211 1.88 20.91 6.97
N GLN A 212 2.53 19.74 7.07
CA GLN A 212 3.80 19.51 7.77
C GLN A 212 3.86 20.21 9.14
N LYS A 213 2.73 20.23 9.85
CA LYS A 213 2.54 21.16 10.98
C LYS A 213 3.33 20.77 12.23
N ASN A 214 3.81 19.52 12.34
CA ASN A 214 4.46 19.03 13.55
C ASN A 214 5.60 18.04 13.27
N ALA A 215 6.71 18.19 13.99
CA ALA A 215 7.82 17.24 13.99
C ALA A 215 7.45 15.83 14.54
N ASN A 216 6.27 15.68 15.15
CA ASN A 216 5.72 14.42 15.68
C ASN A 216 4.61 13.82 14.79
N SER A 217 4.46 14.25 13.53
CA SER A 217 3.39 13.82 12.62
C SER A 217 3.37 12.31 12.34
N GLN A 218 4.48 11.62 12.58
CA GLN A 218 4.61 10.17 12.40
C GLN A 218 4.03 9.35 13.56
N LEU A 219 3.66 9.96 14.69
CA LEU A 219 3.07 9.22 15.79
C LEU A 219 1.54 9.31 15.72
N LEU A 220 0.89 8.19 15.36
CA LEU A 220 -0.56 8.14 15.21
C LEU A 220 -1.20 7.34 16.34
N LYS A 221 -2.32 7.87 16.87
CA LYS A 221 -3.15 7.13 17.81
C LYS A 221 -3.78 5.93 17.10
N MET A 222 -3.62 4.76 17.68
CA MET A 222 -4.08 3.51 17.10
C MET A 222 -5.45 3.08 17.64
N PRO A 223 -6.19 2.24 16.89
CA PRO A 223 -7.27 1.47 17.48
C PRO A 223 -6.78 0.63 18.67
N PRO A 224 -7.67 0.15 19.55
CA PRO A 224 -7.29 -0.66 20.70
C PRO A 224 -6.52 -1.92 20.30
N VAL A 225 -5.49 -2.26 21.07
CA VAL A 225 -4.82 -3.56 20.98
C VAL A 225 -5.63 -4.57 21.78
N ALA A 226 -6.20 -5.55 21.10
CA ALA A 226 -6.98 -6.61 21.75
C ALA A 226 -6.09 -7.73 22.29
N VAL A 227 -5.02 -8.08 21.57
CA VAL A 227 -4.14 -9.21 21.90
C VAL A 227 -2.70 -8.92 21.50
N LEU A 228 -1.74 -9.38 22.32
CA LEU A 228 -0.32 -9.45 21.99
C LEU A 228 0.12 -10.91 21.84
N TYR A 229 0.73 -11.23 20.70
CA TYR A 229 1.33 -12.52 20.42
C TYR A 229 2.85 -12.40 20.52
N ALA A 230 3.50 -13.26 21.29
CA ALA A 230 4.96 -13.36 21.32
C ALA A 230 5.43 -14.48 20.39
N GLY A 231 6.48 -14.20 19.62
CA GLY A 231 7.21 -15.24 18.89
C GLY A 231 7.94 -16.17 19.85
N GLY A 232 8.11 -17.43 19.46
CA GLY A 232 8.85 -18.43 20.22
C GLY A 232 9.94 -19.06 19.37
N ILE A 233 11.17 -19.10 19.89
CA ILE A 233 12.24 -19.95 19.36
C ILE A 233 12.01 -21.36 19.90
N MET A 234 11.67 -22.33 19.04
CA MET A 234 11.86 -23.73 19.40
C MET A 234 13.36 -24.04 19.35
N HIS A 235 14.06 -23.89 20.48
CA HIS A 235 15.38 -24.49 20.60
C HIS A 235 15.24 -26.00 20.44
N ARG A 236 15.81 -26.57 19.37
CA ARG A 236 16.04 -28.01 19.32
C ARG A 236 16.92 -28.34 20.52
N ARG A 237 16.36 -29.02 21.52
CA ARG A 237 17.17 -29.71 22.51
C ARG A 237 17.99 -30.73 21.74
N THR A 238 19.28 -30.48 21.56
CA THR A 238 20.24 -31.54 21.24
C THR A 238 20.26 -32.45 22.45
N THR A 239 19.52 -33.56 22.34
CA THR A 239 19.64 -34.73 23.23
C THR A 239 20.98 -35.41 23.03
#